data_AF-A0A1X7RXI6-F1
#
_entry.id   AF-A0A1X7RXI6-F1
#
_cell.length_a   1.000
_cell.length_b   1.000
_cell.length_c   1.000
_cell.angle_alpha   90.00
_cell.angle_beta   90.00
_cell.angle_gamma   90.00
#
_symmetry.space_group_name_H-M   'P 1'
#
loop_
_entity.id
_entity.type
_entity.pdbx_description
1 polymer ?
#
loop_
_entity_poly.entity_id
_entity_poly.type
_entity_poly.pdbx_seq_one_letter_code
_entity_poly.pdbx_strand_id
1 'polypeptide(L)'
;MASTNIYDLSPAAVTLICGTTGVVANFAFFFVNTAINYITMPVLLIGHSESALKPTSSDKTGAPSIPHLNRQWQEVYFRGHRMGPGLAISATLAHGLAAYSADDSTVKWFFGAAAAASIAVVPYTLLVMLPTNDALHARADAKKDGDGDDEKTLGLIVKWVGMSKVRANIALLSAILSVVGIVRLARG
;
A
#
# COMPACT_ATOMS: atom_id res chain seq x y z
N MET A 1 33.04 35.87 11.21
CA MET A 1 32.83 34.41 11.09
C MET A 1 31.35 34.20 11.38
N ALA A 2 30.50 34.19 10.35
CA ALA A 2 29.06 34.02 10.54
C ALA A 2 28.80 32.55 10.89
N SER A 3 28.27 32.27 12.08
CA SER A 3 27.79 30.93 12.41
C SER A 3 26.54 30.68 11.58
N THR A 4 26.66 29.91 10.50
CA THR A 4 25.51 29.37 9.79
C THR A 4 24.76 28.49 10.77
N ASN A 5 23.65 29.01 11.30
CA ASN A 5 22.81 28.29 12.21
C ASN A 5 22.13 27.16 11.40
N ILE A 6 22.20 25.93 11.89
CA ILE A 6 21.59 24.74 11.25
C ILE A 6 20.07 24.87 11.08
N TYR A 7 19.47 25.91 11.67
CA TYR A 7 18.05 26.24 11.62
C TYR A 7 17.68 27.29 10.55
N ASP A 8 18.63 27.89 9.83
CA ASP A 8 18.36 28.82 8.72
C ASP A 8 18.24 28.08 7.37
N LEU A 9 17.39 27.05 7.30
CA LEU A 9 17.10 26.41 6.02
C LEU A 9 16.28 27.37 5.15
N SER A 10 16.70 27.55 3.89
CA SER A 10 15.89 28.26 2.92
C SER A 10 14.56 27.53 2.66
N PRO A 11 13.50 28.24 2.27
CA PRO A 11 12.21 27.62 1.93
C PRO A 11 12.34 26.51 0.87
N ALA A 12 13.24 26.70 -0.10
CA ALA A 12 13.59 25.68 -1.10
C ALA A 12 14.24 24.42 -0.48
N ALA A 13 15.14 24.58 0.48
CA ALA A 13 15.77 23.46 1.17
C ALA A 13 14.75 22.65 2.00
N VAL A 14 13.86 23.34 2.72
CA VAL A 14 12.76 22.68 3.46
C VAL A 14 11.84 21.92 2.50
N THR A 15 11.45 22.56 1.40
CA THR A 15 10.60 21.94 0.36
C THR A 15 11.23 20.68 -0.20
N LEU A 16 12.53 20.70 -0.48
CA LEU A 16 13.26 19.54 -0.99
C LEU A 16 13.34 18.39 0.03
N ILE A 17 13.68 18.68 1.29
CA ILE A 17 13.79 17.68 2.35
C ILE A 17 12.43 17.03 2.63
N CYS A 18 11.39 17.84 2.76
CA CYS A 18 10.05 17.34 3.01
C CYS A 18 9.50 16.57 1.80
N GLY A 19 9.72 17.07 0.59
CA GLY A 19 9.33 16.41 -0.66
C GLY A 19 9.98 15.03 -0.82
N THR A 20 11.31 14.96 -0.65
CA THR A 20 12.06 13.69 -0.73
C THR A 20 11.64 12.70 0.36
N THR A 21 11.40 13.17 1.59
CA THR A 21 10.87 12.33 2.68
C THR A 21 9.52 11.72 2.32
N GLY A 22 8.61 12.51 1.73
CA GLY A 22 7.31 12.04 1.26
C GLY A 22 7.40 11.04 0.11
N VAL A 23 8.35 11.22 -0.81
CA VAL A 23 8.67 10.25 -1.87
C VAL A 23 9.10 8.91 -1.26
N VAL A 24 10.05 8.93 -0.31
CA VAL A 24 10.55 7.71 0.35
C VAL A 24 9.41 6.97 1.08
N ALA A 25 8.57 7.69 1.82
CA ALA A 25 7.45 7.11 2.54
C ALA A 25 6.43 6.44 1.59
N ASN A 26 6.07 7.07 0.47
CA ASN A 26 5.14 6.49 -0.50
C ASN A 26 5.73 5.34 -1.30
N PHE A 27 7.01 5.40 -1.68
CA PHE A 27 7.68 4.24 -2.28
C PHE A 27 7.74 3.07 -1.30
N ALA A 28 8.07 3.31 -0.03
CA ALA A 28 8.04 2.26 1.00
C ALA A 28 6.64 1.65 1.12
N PHE A 29 5.59 2.48 1.16
CA PHE A 29 4.21 2.00 1.17
C PHE A 29 3.88 1.17 -0.08
N PHE A 30 4.26 1.65 -1.27
CA PHE A 30 4.05 0.96 -2.54
C PHE A 30 4.75 -0.40 -2.57
N PHE A 31 6.03 -0.46 -2.18
CA PHE A 31 6.80 -1.70 -2.18
C PHE A 31 6.31 -2.68 -1.14
N VAL A 32 5.99 -2.25 0.08
CA VAL A 32 5.42 -3.13 1.11
C VAL A 32 4.09 -3.70 0.64
N ASN A 33 3.19 -2.85 0.13
CA ASN A 33 1.89 -3.31 -0.37
C ASN A 33 2.07 -4.22 -1.60
N THR A 34 2.97 -3.91 -2.53
CA THR A 34 3.20 -4.72 -3.73
C THR A 34 3.88 -6.04 -3.41
N ALA A 35 4.93 -6.08 -2.60
CA ALA A 35 5.62 -7.30 -2.20
C ALA A 35 4.64 -8.27 -1.53
N ILE A 36 3.83 -7.76 -0.61
CA ILE A 36 2.77 -8.51 0.07
C ILE A 36 1.75 -9.09 -0.91
N ASN A 37 1.34 -8.34 -1.95
CA ASN A 37 0.33 -8.80 -2.90
C ASN A 37 0.89 -9.72 -4.01
N TYR A 38 2.11 -9.46 -4.50
CA TYR A 38 2.65 -10.07 -5.72
C TYR A 38 3.67 -11.20 -5.46
N ILE A 39 4.34 -11.21 -4.31
CA ILE A 39 5.23 -12.31 -3.96
C ILE A 39 4.41 -13.41 -3.29
N THR A 40 3.48 -13.03 -2.42
CA THR A 40 2.71 -13.99 -1.62
C THR A 40 1.61 -14.66 -2.45
N MET A 41 0.81 -13.94 -3.24
CA MET A 41 -0.41 -14.54 -3.82
C MET A 41 -0.21 -15.39 -5.08
N PRO A 42 0.61 -15.03 -6.10
CA PRO A 42 0.82 -15.89 -7.26
C PRO A 42 1.48 -17.23 -6.90
N VAL A 43 2.45 -17.22 -5.97
CA VAL A 43 3.05 -18.46 -5.42
C VAL A 43 1.98 -19.37 -4.80
N LEU A 44 0.96 -18.78 -4.18
CA LEU A 44 -0.10 -19.54 -3.51
C LEU A 44 -1.24 -19.96 -4.46
N LEU A 45 -1.56 -19.14 -5.46
CA LEU A 45 -2.62 -19.39 -6.44
C LEU A 45 -2.18 -20.38 -7.53
N ILE A 46 -0.93 -20.30 -7.98
CA ILE A 46 -0.37 -21.23 -8.98
C ILE A 46 -0.29 -22.65 -8.41
N GLY A 47 0.07 -22.81 -7.14
CA GLY A 47 0.05 -24.11 -6.46
C GLY A 47 -1.33 -24.76 -6.36
N HIS A 48 -2.42 -23.96 -6.36
CA HIS A 48 -3.79 -24.48 -6.34
C HIS A 48 -4.29 -24.89 -7.74
N SER A 49 -3.91 -24.13 -8.78
CA SER A 49 -4.27 -24.45 -10.18
C SER A 49 -3.65 -25.77 -10.65
N GLU A 50 -2.42 -26.07 -10.26
CA GLU A 50 -1.78 -27.36 -10.60
C GLU A 50 -2.41 -28.54 -9.84
N SER A 51 -2.87 -28.31 -8.61
CA SER A 51 -3.52 -29.36 -7.79
C SER A 51 -4.93 -29.71 -8.26
N ALA A 52 -5.67 -28.75 -8.82
CA ALA A 52 -7.02 -28.97 -9.35
C ALA A 52 -7.04 -29.80 -10.66
N LEU A 53 -5.90 -29.91 -11.36
CA LEU A 53 -5.80 -30.56 -12.67
C LEU A 53 -5.36 -32.03 -12.62
N LYS A 54 -5.07 -32.61 -11.44
CA LYS A 54 -4.57 -34.00 -11.34
C LYS A 54 -5.34 -34.84 -10.30
N PRO A 55 -6.35 -35.62 -10.72
CA PRO A 55 -7.03 -36.56 -9.83
C PRO A 55 -6.23 -37.87 -9.78
N THR A 56 -5.14 -37.91 -9.00
CA THR A 56 -4.50 -39.18 -8.67
C THR A 56 -4.14 -39.24 -7.19
N SER A 57 -4.70 -40.26 -6.55
CA SER A 57 -4.47 -40.73 -5.20
C SER A 57 -3.03 -40.61 -4.69
N SER A 58 -2.92 -40.21 -3.42
CA SER A 58 -1.73 -40.34 -2.57
C SER A 58 -0.52 -39.48 -2.96
N ASP A 59 -0.55 -38.19 -2.61
CA ASP A 59 0.68 -37.54 -2.15
C ASP A 59 0.39 -36.40 -1.16
N LYS A 60 0.97 -36.48 0.04
CA LYS A 60 0.87 -35.47 1.10
C LYS A 60 2.01 -34.46 0.93
N THR A 61 2.06 -33.74 -0.18
CA THR A 61 3.12 -32.72 -0.36
C THR A 61 2.74 -31.66 -1.38
N GLY A 62 2.58 -30.40 -0.93
CA GLY A 62 3.00 -29.25 -1.72
C GLY A 62 2.04 -28.07 -1.89
N ALA A 63 0.72 -28.26 -1.92
CA ALA A 63 -0.21 -27.15 -2.21
C ALA A 63 -0.91 -26.62 -0.94
N PRO A 64 -0.86 -25.29 -0.67
CA PRO A 64 -1.56 -24.71 0.46
C PRO A 64 -3.08 -24.79 0.26
N SER A 65 -3.80 -25.24 1.30
CA SER A 65 -5.27 -25.29 1.29
C SER A 65 -5.88 -23.88 1.33
N ILE A 66 -7.09 -23.68 0.81
CA ILE A 66 -7.77 -22.37 0.84
C ILE A 66 -7.90 -21.79 2.27
N PRO A 67 -8.17 -22.58 3.32
CA PRO A 67 -8.11 -22.08 4.70
C PRO A 67 -6.71 -21.60 5.12
N HIS A 68 -5.65 -22.28 4.67
CA HIS A 68 -4.28 -21.85 4.89
C HIS A 68 -3.99 -20.52 4.19
N LEU A 69 -4.47 -20.37 2.94
CA LEU A 69 -4.36 -19.14 2.17
C LEU A 69 -5.09 -17.97 2.85
N ASN A 70 -6.29 -18.19 3.39
CA ASN A 70 -7.01 -17.16 4.13
C ASN A 70 -6.27 -16.75 5.42
N ARG A 71 -5.66 -17.70 6.15
CA ARG A 71 -4.81 -17.37 7.30
C ARG A 71 -3.56 -16.59 6.92
N GLN A 72 -2.92 -16.93 5.81
CA GLN A 72 -1.79 -16.17 5.30
C GLN A 72 -2.21 -14.76 4.91
N TRP A 73 -3.38 -14.60 4.28
CA TRP A 73 -3.98 -13.31 4.03
C TRP A 73 -4.21 -12.51 5.32
N GLN A 74 -4.70 -13.13 6.40
CA GLN A 74 -4.90 -12.44 7.69
C GLN A 74 -3.60 -11.90 8.27
N GLU A 75 -2.52 -12.68 8.23
CA GLU A 75 -1.20 -12.25 8.71
C GLU A 75 -0.66 -11.07 7.89
N VAL A 76 -0.82 -11.16 6.57
CA VAL A 76 -0.53 -10.08 5.62
C VAL A 76 -1.34 -8.83 5.93
N TYR A 77 -2.64 -8.98 6.13
CA TYR A 77 -3.56 -7.90 6.43
C TYR A 77 -3.17 -7.20 7.73
N PHE A 78 -2.88 -7.96 8.79
CA PHE A 78 -2.52 -7.43 10.10
C PHE A 78 -1.27 -6.55 10.04
N ARG A 79 -0.24 -7.00 9.33
CA ARG A 79 1.00 -6.23 9.12
C ARG A 79 0.73 -4.94 8.35
N GLY A 80 -0.01 -5.05 7.24
CA GLY A 80 -0.37 -3.90 6.41
C GLY A 80 -1.24 -2.88 7.14
N HIS A 81 -2.20 -3.33 7.95
CA HIS A 81 -3.09 -2.49 8.75
C HIS A 81 -2.33 -1.70 9.83
N ARG A 82 -1.30 -2.31 10.43
CA ARG A 82 -0.48 -1.65 11.46
C ARG A 82 0.48 -0.59 10.90
N MET A 83 1.06 -0.85 9.72
CA MET A 83 2.04 0.06 9.11
C MET A 83 1.42 1.12 8.20
N GLY A 84 0.36 0.75 7.48
CA GLY A 84 -0.20 1.54 6.39
C GLY A 84 -0.64 2.96 6.79
N PRO A 85 -1.47 3.13 7.84
CA PRO A 85 -1.91 4.45 8.29
C PRO A 85 -0.74 5.37 8.67
N GLY A 86 0.27 4.85 9.37
CA GLY A 86 1.44 5.64 9.77
C GLY A 86 2.23 6.18 8.57
N LEU A 87 2.44 5.34 7.55
CA LEU A 87 3.11 5.73 6.31
C LEU A 87 2.29 6.73 5.48
N ALA A 88 0.98 6.55 5.40
CA ALA A 88 0.10 7.48 4.66
C ALA A 88 0.06 8.86 5.34
N ILE A 89 -0.03 8.90 6.68
CA ILE A 89 -0.04 10.15 7.45
C ILE A 89 1.33 10.84 7.33
N SER A 90 2.43 10.12 7.52
CA SER A 90 3.78 10.72 7.44
C SER A 90 4.05 11.29 6.05
N ALA A 91 3.67 10.58 4.99
CA ALA A 91 3.79 11.06 3.62
C ALA A 91 2.91 12.31 3.36
N THR A 92 1.67 12.30 3.87
CA THR A 92 0.76 13.44 3.75
C THR A 92 1.32 14.68 4.43
N LEU A 93 1.84 14.54 5.65
CA LEU A 93 2.46 15.64 6.38
C LEU A 93 3.71 16.15 5.68
N ALA A 94 4.57 15.26 5.20
CA ALA A 94 5.78 15.62 4.48
C ALA A 94 5.46 16.40 3.18
N HIS A 95 4.51 15.91 2.38
CA HIS A 95 4.06 16.62 1.18
C HIS A 95 3.33 17.93 1.50
N GLY A 96 2.51 17.96 2.55
CA GLY A 96 1.84 19.18 3.00
C GLY A 96 2.82 20.27 3.44
N LEU A 97 3.86 19.90 4.17
CA LEU A 97 4.94 20.81 4.56
C LEU A 97 5.73 21.30 3.33
N ALA A 98 6.04 20.41 2.37
CA ALA A 98 6.68 20.83 1.12
C ALA A 98 5.82 21.81 0.32
N ALA A 99 4.50 21.58 0.25
CA ALA A 99 3.56 22.50 -0.40
C ALA A 99 3.47 23.85 0.33
N TYR A 100 3.51 23.84 1.66
CA TYR A 100 3.48 25.05 2.46
C TYR A 100 4.74 25.91 2.31
N SER A 101 5.91 25.26 2.26
CA SER A 101 7.22 25.93 2.20
C SER A 101 7.66 26.31 0.80
N ALA A 102 7.03 25.81 -0.26
CA ALA A 102 7.38 26.20 -1.62
C ALA A 102 7.03 27.68 -1.87
N ASP A 103 7.77 28.37 -2.73
CA ASP A 103 7.41 29.74 -3.16
C ASP A 103 6.68 29.73 -4.51
N ASP A 104 7.10 28.86 -5.43
CA ASP A 104 6.52 28.68 -6.76
C ASP A 104 5.14 27.98 -6.69
N SER A 105 4.12 28.59 -7.29
CA SER A 105 2.74 28.09 -7.27
C SER A 105 2.55 26.72 -7.94
N THR A 106 3.36 26.40 -8.95
CA THR A 106 3.33 25.10 -9.62
C THR A 106 3.92 24.02 -8.72
N VAL A 107 5.04 24.32 -8.04
CA VAL A 107 5.64 23.43 -7.04
C VAL A 107 4.67 23.16 -5.88
N LYS A 108 4.00 24.21 -5.38
CA LYS A 108 2.93 24.08 -4.36
C LYS A 108 1.84 23.12 -4.82
N TRP A 109 1.37 23.27 -6.05
CA TRP A 109 0.29 22.45 -6.61
C TRP A 109 0.69 20.97 -6.67
N PHE A 110 1.90 20.65 -7.14
CA PHE A 110 2.38 19.27 -7.21
C PHE A 110 2.48 18.61 -5.83
N PHE A 111 3.04 19.29 -4.84
CA PHE A 111 3.12 18.74 -3.48
C PHE A 111 1.74 18.67 -2.80
N GLY A 112 0.85 19.64 -3.05
CA GLY A 112 -0.53 19.59 -2.57
C GLY A 112 -1.31 18.42 -3.15
N ALA A 113 -1.19 18.19 -4.46
CA ALA A 113 -1.78 17.04 -5.13
C ALA A 113 -1.18 15.71 -4.63
N ALA A 114 0.13 15.68 -4.38
CA ALA A 114 0.81 14.53 -3.79
C ALA A 114 0.27 14.24 -2.37
N ALA A 115 0.09 15.25 -1.52
CA ALA A 115 -0.49 15.10 -0.19
C ALA A 115 -1.93 14.56 -0.25
N ALA A 116 -2.75 15.11 -1.15
CA ALA A 116 -4.13 14.66 -1.37
C ALA A 116 -4.17 13.18 -1.83
N ALA A 117 -3.29 12.79 -2.75
CA ALA A 117 -3.18 11.40 -3.19
C ALA A 117 -2.72 10.47 -2.05
N SER A 118 -1.75 10.90 -1.22
CA SER A 118 -1.29 10.12 -0.06
C SER A 118 -2.44 9.83 0.91
N ILE A 119 -3.21 10.84 1.29
CA ILE A 119 -4.29 10.67 2.27
C ILE A 119 -5.49 9.92 1.69
N ALA A 120 -5.73 9.99 0.37
CA ALA A 120 -6.82 9.30 -0.32
C ALA A 120 -6.76 7.76 -0.19
N VAL A 121 -5.60 7.20 0.14
CA VAL A 121 -5.44 5.78 0.50
C VAL A 121 -6.37 5.37 1.66
N VAL A 122 -6.58 6.27 2.63
CA VAL A 122 -7.39 6.01 3.83
C VAL A 122 -8.87 5.82 3.48
N PRO A 123 -9.58 6.81 2.87
CA PRO A 123 -10.98 6.64 2.49
C PRO A 123 -11.17 5.52 1.45
N TYR A 124 -10.22 5.31 0.53
CA TYR A 124 -10.27 4.15 -0.37
C TYR A 124 -10.29 2.83 0.42
N THR A 125 -9.45 2.69 1.44
CA THR A 125 -9.38 1.47 2.24
C THR A 125 -10.68 1.25 3.04
N LEU A 126 -11.20 2.30 3.67
CA LEU A 126 -12.41 2.21 4.50
C LEU A 126 -13.68 1.98 3.68
N LEU A 127 -13.82 2.65 2.54
CA LEU A 127 -15.06 2.59 1.74
C LEU A 127 -15.08 1.41 0.77
N VAL A 128 -13.92 1.06 0.19
CA VAL A 128 -13.86 0.07 -0.90
C VAL A 128 -13.39 -1.30 -0.39
N MET A 129 -12.36 -1.34 0.46
CA MET A 129 -11.74 -2.60 0.87
C MET A 129 -12.39 -3.22 2.10
N LEU A 130 -12.89 -2.40 3.04
CA LEU A 130 -13.40 -2.87 4.34
C LEU A 130 -14.43 -4.00 4.22
N PRO A 131 -15.46 -3.92 3.34
CA PRO A 131 -16.46 -5.01 3.24
C PRO A 131 -15.86 -6.36 2.83
N THR A 132 -14.80 -6.35 2.01
CA THR A 132 -14.11 -7.58 1.62
C THR A 132 -13.18 -8.09 2.72
N ASN A 133 -12.54 -7.20 3.47
CA ASN A 133 -11.73 -7.58 4.63
C ASN A 133 -12.62 -8.26 5.69
N ASP A 134 -13.77 -7.67 6.03
CA ASP A 134 -14.70 -8.23 7.02
C ASP A 134 -15.22 -9.60 6.58
N ALA A 135 -15.56 -9.75 5.29
CA ALA A 135 -16.02 -11.02 4.72
C ALA A 135 -14.94 -12.13 4.74
N LEU A 136 -13.65 -11.77 4.65
CA LEU A 136 -12.53 -12.70 4.75
C LEU A 136 -12.23 -13.08 6.21
N HIS A 137 -12.30 -12.12 7.14
CA HIS A 137 -12.19 -12.38 8.58
C HIS A 137 -13.29 -13.33 9.07
N ALA A 138 -14.56 -13.04 8.74
CA ALA A 138 -15.68 -13.89 9.13
C ALA A 138 -15.52 -15.34 8.66
N ARG A 139 -14.95 -15.55 7.46
CA ARG A 139 -14.70 -16.89 6.91
C ARG A 139 -13.51 -17.61 7.54
N ALA A 140 -12.51 -16.86 8.02
CA ALA A 140 -11.42 -17.45 8.78
C ALA A 140 -11.90 -17.97 10.14
N ASP A 141 -12.88 -17.29 10.73
CA ASP A 141 -13.44 -17.63 12.04
C ASP A 141 -14.50 -18.75 11.94
N ALA A 142 -15.37 -18.73 10.92
CA ALA A 142 -16.44 -19.71 10.72
C ALA A 142 -15.95 -21.14 10.43
N LYS A 143 -14.74 -21.34 9.91
CA LYS A 143 -14.18 -22.69 9.67
C LYS A 143 -13.73 -23.43 10.94
N LYS A 144 -13.86 -22.84 12.13
CA LYS A 144 -13.89 -23.64 13.37
C LYS A 144 -15.10 -24.60 13.40
N ASP A 145 -16.15 -24.32 12.64
CA ASP A 145 -17.44 -25.03 12.67
C ASP A 145 -17.73 -25.89 11.41
N GLY A 146 -16.76 -26.06 10.51
CA GLY A 146 -16.80 -27.08 9.44
C GLY A 146 -17.50 -26.71 8.12
N ASP A 147 -18.14 -25.54 8.00
CA ASP A 147 -18.93 -25.12 6.83
C ASP A 147 -18.33 -23.88 6.15
N GLY A 148 -17.32 -24.05 5.27
CA GLY A 148 -16.77 -22.92 4.54
C GLY A 148 -16.58 -23.20 3.06
N ASP A 149 -17.34 -22.45 2.26
CA ASP A 149 -17.26 -22.37 0.80
C ASP A 149 -15.88 -21.83 0.36
N ASP A 150 -15.02 -22.75 -0.06
CA ASP A 150 -13.64 -22.46 -0.47
C ASP A 150 -13.58 -21.64 -1.76
N GLU A 151 -14.52 -21.84 -2.68
CA GLU A 151 -14.58 -21.08 -3.94
C GLU A 151 -14.92 -19.61 -3.68
N LYS A 152 -15.90 -19.34 -2.82
CA LYS A 152 -16.20 -17.96 -2.38
C LYS A 152 -15.04 -17.32 -1.64
N THR A 153 -14.34 -18.09 -0.79
CA THR A 153 -13.16 -17.58 -0.06
C THR A 153 -12.06 -17.18 -1.03
N LEU A 154 -11.77 -18.03 -2.02
CA LEU A 154 -10.80 -17.74 -3.07
C LEU A 154 -11.19 -16.49 -3.88
N GLY A 155 -12.45 -16.37 -4.28
CA GLY A 155 -12.96 -15.20 -5.01
C GLY A 155 -12.78 -13.89 -4.24
N LEU A 156 -12.99 -13.90 -2.91
CA LEU A 156 -12.75 -12.74 -2.06
C LEU A 156 -11.27 -12.39 -1.96
N ILE A 157 -10.37 -13.38 -1.90
CA ILE A 157 -8.92 -13.16 -1.89
C ILE A 157 -8.47 -12.53 -3.22
N VAL A 158 -8.95 -13.03 -4.36
CA VAL A 158 -8.66 -12.46 -5.69
C VAL A 158 -9.17 -11.02 -5.78
N LYS A 159 -10.40 -10.77 -5.32
CA LYS A 159 -10.96 -9.42 -5.25
C LYS A 159 -10.11 -8.48 -4.38
N TRP A 160 -9.69 -8.96 -3.21
CA TRP A 160 -8.83 -8.22 -2.31
C TRP A 160 -7.49 -7.84 -2.96
N VAL A 161 -6.85 -8.78 -3.67
CA VAL A 161 -5.61 -8.51 -4.42
C VAL A 161 -5.84 -7.41 -5.45
N GLY A 162 -6.93 -7.46 -6.21
CA GLY A 162 -7.28 -6.42 -7.18
C GLY A 162 -7.41 -5.03 -6.53
N MET A 163 -8.13 -4.93 -5.42
CA MET A 163 -8.29 -3.66 -4.71
C MET A 163 -6.99 -3.17 -4.07
N SER A 164 -6.15 -4.06 -3.57
CA SER A 164 -4.85 -3.71 -2.99
C SER A 164 -3.87 -3.15 -4.03
N LYS A 165 -3.97 -3.58 -5.30
CA LYS A 165 -3.22 -3.00 -6.43
C LYS A 165 -3.62 -1.56 -6.68
N VAL A 166 -4.92 -1.27 -6.70
CA VAL A 166 -5.42 0.11 -6.85
C VAL A 166 -4.89 0.98 -5.71
N ARG A 167 -4.96 0.48 -4.47
CA ARG A 167 -4.38 1.17 -3.30
C ARG A 167 -2.89 1.48 -3.47
N ALA A 168 -2.10 0.53 -3.96
CA ALA A 168 -0.68 0.73 -4.21
C ALA A 168 -0.45 1.81 -5.28
N ASN A 169 -1.22 1.80 -6.37
CA ASN A 169 -1.09 2.78 -7.45
C ASN A 169 -1.46 4.20 -7.01
N ILE A 170 -2.38 4.38 -6.06
CA ILE A 170 -2.66 5.70 -5.47
C ILE A 170 -1.41 6.27 -4.78
N ALA A 171 -0.70 5.44 -3.99
CA ALA A 171 0.56 5.85 -3.35
C ALA A 171 1.66 6.11 -4.39
N LEU A 172 1.73 5.32 -5.46
CA LEU A 172 2.67 5.55 -6.57
C LEU A 172 2.40 6.88 -7.28
N LEU A 173 1.13 7.21 -7.55
CA LEU A 173 0.75 8.50 -8.12
C LEU A 173 1.22 9.65 -7.24
N SER A 174 1.03 9.53 -5.92
CA SER A 174 1.54 10.52 -4.96
C SER A 174 3.05 10.70 -5.06
N ALA A 175 3.83 9.61 -5.15
CA ALA A 175 5.28 9.68 -5.31
C ALA A 175 5.67 10.35 -6.65
N ILE A 176 5.01 10.02 -7.76
CA ILE A 176 5.28 10.61 -9.07
C ILE A 176 5.03 12.12 -9.04
N LEU A 177 3.90 12.57 -8.51
CA LEU A 177 3.56 14.00 -8.38
C LEU A 177 4.63 14.75 -7.58
N SER A 178 5.09 14.16 -6.48
CA SER A 178 6.14 14.72 -5.64
C SER A 178 7.49 14.81 -6.36
N VAL A 179 7.88 13.76 -7.11
CA VAL A 179 9.09 13.78 -7.95
C VAL A 179 9.02 14.88 -9.00
N VAL A 180 7.88 15.07 -9.67
CA VAL A 180 7.69 16.16 -10.63
C VAL A 180 7.82 17.52 -9.95
N GLY A 181 7.26 17.68 -8.75
CA GLY A 181 7.43 18.89 -7.92
C GLY A 181 8.90 19.18 -7.59
N ILE A 182 9.68 18.15 -7.22
CA ILE A 182 11.13 18.27 -6.96
C ILE A 182 11.88 18.68 -8.22
N VAL A 183 11.60 18.05 -9.37
CA VAL A 183 12.25 18.41 -10.65
C VAL A 183 11.91 19.85 -11.04
N ARG A 184 10.68 20.30 -10.79
CA ARG A 184 10.27 21.69 -11.08
C ARG A 184 10.92 22.69 -10.15
N LEU A 185 11.10 22.35 -8.87
CA LEU A 185 11.83 23.14 -7.89
C LEU A 185 13.31 23.29 -8.28
N ALA A 186 13.95 22.23 -8.78
CA ALA A 186 15.35 22.25 -9.19
C ALA A 186 15.63 23.08 -10.46
N ARG A 187 14.58 23.47 -11.21
CA ARG A 187 14.69 24.21 -12.48
C ARG A 187 14.32 25.69 -12.36
N GLY A 188 13.69 26.10 -11.26
CA GLY A 188 13.30 27.49 -10.99
C GLY A 188 14.28 28.15 -10.04
#